data_AF-A0AB38LM02-F1
#
_entry.id   AF-A0AB38LM02-F1
#
_cell.length_a   1.000
_cell.length_b   1.000
_cell.length_c   1.000
_cell.angle_alpha   90.00
_cell.angle_beta   90.00
_cell.angle_gamma   90.00
#
_symmetry.space_group_name_H-M   'P 1'
#
loop_
_entity.id
_entity.type
_entity.pdbx_description
1 polymer ?
#
loop_
_entity_poly.entity_id
_entity_poly.type
_entity_poly.pdbx_seq_one_letter_code
_entity_poly.pdbx_strand_id
1 'polypeptide(L)'
;MSAQFLQDTRQHRSVFTAKEKDALEYSDLTSTAEVTVELKNDISIRGTLKSVDQYLNIKLDDITVLDDLKYPHMSSVKNVFIRGSVVRYVHLPAASVDTPLLEDATRREAAQASAKARQG
;
A
#
# COMPACT_ATOMS: atom_id res chain seq x y z
N MET A 1 11.23 -36.64 -43.76
CA MET A 1 10.45 -35.87 -42.79
C MET A 1 11.19 -35.96 -41.45
N SER A 2 12.25 -35.17 -41.20
CA SER A 2 12.27 -33.82 -40.57
C SER A 2 11.58 -33.81 -39.18
N ALA A 3 12.16 -33.36 -38.06
CA ALA A 3 13.48 -32.79 -37.70
C ALA A 3 13.63 -32.96 -36.16
N GLN A 4 14.74 -33.51 -35.68
CA GLN A 4 15.75 -32.86 -34.81
C GLN A 4 15.32 -32.21 -33.49
N PHE A 5 15.89 -32.80 -32.43
CA PHE A 5 16.40 -32.21 -31.19
C PHE A 5 16.87 -30.75 -31.35
N LEU A 6 16.41 -29.85 -30.46
CA LEU A 6 17.13 -28.61 -30.14
C LEU A 6 16.98 -28.29 -28.65
N GLN A 7 18.12 -28.33 -27.95
CA GLN A 7 18.31 -27.81 -26.60
C GLN A 7 18.15 -26.28 -26.59
N ASP A 8 17.51 -25.79 -25.53
CA ASP A 8 17.95 -24.67 -24.67
C ASP A 8 18.69 -23.48 -25.33
N THR A 9 18.06 -22.30 -25.41
CA THR A 9 18.71 -20.99 -25.15
C THR A 9 17.74 -19.80 -25.14
N ARG A 10 17.96 -18.86 -24.19
CA ARG A 10 17.53 -17.43 -24.15
C ARG A 10 16.10 -17.17 -23.67
N GLN A 11 15.83 -16.73 -22.43
CA GLN A 11 16.30 -15.49 -21.79
C GLN A 11 16.37 -14.29 -22.77
N HIS A 12 15.48 -13.32 -22.51
CA HIS A 12 15.69 -11.88 -22.68
C HIS A 12 15.06 -11.15 -23.89
N ARG A 13 14.02 -10.36 -23.57
CA ARG A 13 13.57 -9.08 -24.18
C ARG A 13 13.07 -9.13 -25.63
N SER A 14 12.05 -8.39 -26.07
CA SER A 14 11.37 -7.15 -25.65
C SER A 14 10.24 -6.95 -26.69
N VAL A 15 9.05 -6.39 -26.44
CA VAL A 15 8.76 -4.98 -26.22
C VAL A 15 7.26 -4.95 -25.91
N PHE A 16 6.86 -4.60 -24.69
CA PHE A 16 5.48 -4.17 -24.41
C PHE A 16 5.55 -2.70 -24.05
N THR A 17 4.84 -1.91 -24.84
CA THR A 17 4.88 -0.44 -24.90
C THR A 17 4.56 0.19 -23.54
N ALA A 18 5.36 1.20 -23.18
CA ALA A 18 5.39 1.85 -21.87
C ALA A 18 4.19 2.79 -21.59
N LYS A 19 2.95 2.36 -21.84
CA LYS A 19 1.76 3.19 -21.55
C LYS A 19 0.58 2.51 -20.84
N GLU A 20 0.68 1.25 -20.44
CA GLU A 20 -0.40 0.57 -19.72
C GLU A 20 0.12 -0.35 -18.60
N LYS A 21 1.13 0.14 -17.87
CA LYS A 21 1.78 -0.57 -16.75
C LYS A 21 1.53 0.02 -15.35
N ASP A 22 0.63 1.00 -15.22
CA ASP A 22 0.45 1.75 -13.97
C ASP A 22 -0.84 1.43 -13.18
N ALA A 23 -1.51 0.30 -13.42
CA ALA A 23 -2.80 0.02 -12.76
C ALA A 23 -2.98 -1.37 -12.14
N LEU A 24 -2.02 -2.31 -12.25
CA LEU A 24 -2.29 -3.73 -11.94
C LEU A 24 -1.21 -4.44 -11.10
N GLU A 25 -0.46 -3.71 -10.27
CA GLU A 25 0.50 -4.34 -9.34
C GLU A 25 0.38 -3.78 -7.91
N TYR A 26 -0.84 -3.77 -7.34
CA TYR A 26 -1.10 -3.55 -5.90
C TYR A 26 -2.40 -4.24 -5.42
N SER A 27 -2.93 -5.24 -6.16
CA SER A 27 -4.31 -5.72 -5.99
C SER A 27 -4.58 -6.71 -4.86
N ASP A 28 -3.57 -7.22 -4.14
CA ASP A 28 -3.80 -8.19 -3.05
C ASP A 28 -3.90 -7.59 -1.63
N LEU A 29 -3.94 -6.26 -1.50
CA LEU A 29 -4.21 -5.57 -0.23
C LEU A 29 -5.45 -4.66 -0.29
N THR A 30 -6.37 -4.91 -1.23
CA THR A 30 -7.71 -4.32 -1.24
C THR A 30 -8.60 -4.95 -0.15
N SER A 31 -8.06 -4.99 1.07
CA SER A 31 -8.86 -5.26 2.24
C SER A 31 -9.88 -4.14 2.33
N THR A 32 -11.15 -4.46 2.14
CA THR A 32 -12.33 -3.65 2.54
C THR A 32 -12.36 -3.37 4.06
N ALA A 33 -11.21 -3.45 4.73
CA ALA A 33 -11.07 -3.23 6.15
C ALA A 33 -11.36 -1.78 6.47
N GLU A 34 -12.18 -1.63 7.51
CA GLU A 34 -12.32 -0.37 8.21
C GLU A 34 -11.04 -0.09 9.00
N VAL A 35 -10.47 1.08 8.80
CA VAL A 35 -9.26 1.55 9.48
C VAL A 35 -9.51 2.92 10.11
N THR A 36 -8.74 3.26 11.14
CA THR A 36 -8.74 4.61 11.72
C THR A 36 -7.39 5.27 11.46
N VAL A 37 -7.40 6.41 10.80
CA VAL A 37 -6.20 7.22 10.52
C VAL A 37 -6.18 8.42 11.47
N GLU A 38 -5.12 8.52 12.26
CA GLU A 38 -4.85 9.69 13.10
C GLU A 38 -3.84 10.61 12.42
N LEU A 39 -4.19 11.88 12.31
CA LEU A 39 -3.35 12.91 11.72
C LEU A 39 -2.49 13.60 12.78
N LYS A 40 -1.41 14.26 12.34
CA LYS A 40 -0.49 15.03 13.22
C LYS A 40 -1.16 16.21 13.95
N ASN A 41 -2.34 16.62 13.53
CA ASN A 41 -3.15 17.66 14.17
C ASN A 41 -4.29 17.06 15.03
N ASP A 42 -4.17 15.79 15.39
CA ASP A 42 -5.07 15.04 16.27
C ASP A 42 -6.47 14.75 15.71
N ILE A 43 -6.71 15.05 14.42
CA ILE A 43 -7.93 14.61 13.74
C ILE A 43 -7.86 13.09 13.52
N SER A 44 -8.91 12.40 13.92
CA SER A 44 -9.06 10.96 13.74
C SER A 44 -10.20 10.65 12.77
N ILE A 45 -9.88 9.96 11.68
CA ILE A 45 -10.82 9.64 10.59
C ILE A 45 -10.90 8.13 10.46
N ARG A 46 -12.09 7.57 10.68
CA ARG A 46 -12.37 6.16 10.41
C ARG A 46 -13.00 6.01 9.03
N GLY A 47 -12.70 4.95 8.31
CA GLY A 47 -13.35 4.64 7.03
C GLY A 47 -12.80 3.38 6.37
N THR A 48 -13.36 3.04 5.21
CA THR A 48 -12.95 1.85 4.44
C THR A 48 -11.71 2.17 3.63
N LEU A 49 -10.65 1.39 3.81
CA LEU A 49 -9.40 1.58 3.06
C LEU A 49 -9.61 1.27 1.57
N LYS A 50 -9.47 2.30 0.72
CA LYS A 50 -9.67 2.14 -0.73
C LYS A 50 -8.37 1.89 -1.48
N SER A 51 -7.31 2.63 -1.14
CA SER A 51 -5.99 2.49 -1.76
C SER A 51 -4.90 3.16 -0.94
N VAL A 52 -3.68 2.66 -1.06
CA VAL A 52 -2.44 3.27 -0.54
C VAL A 52 -1.41 3.32 -1.67
N ASP A 53 -0.71 4.44 -1.81
CA ASP A 53 0.38 4.56 -2.80
C ASP A 53 1.78 4.43 -2.16
N GLN A 54 2.83 4.50 -2.98
CA GLN A 54 4.23 4.39 -2.54
C GLN A 54 4.69 5.53 -1.61
N TYR A 55 3.95 6.65 -1.56
CA TYR A 55 4.22 7.76 -0.64
C TYR A 55 3.39 7.65 0.64
N LEU A 56 2.69 6.52 0.80
CA LEU A 56 1.76 6.25 1.88
C LEU A 56 0.60 7.25 1.93
N ASN A 57 0.23 7.85 0.79
CA ASN A 57 -1.02 8.59 0.71
C ASN A 57 -2.18 7.59 0.77
N ILE A 58 -3.22 7.93 1.50
CA ILE A 58 -4.33 7.03 1.84
C ILE A 58 -5.61 7.59 1.26
N LYS A 59 -6.36 6.74 0.55
CA LYS A 59 -7.74 7.02 0.16
C LYS A 59 -8.68 6.20 1.03
N LEU A 60 -9.63 6.86 1.69
CA LEU A 60 -10.71 6.21 2.43
C LEU A 60 -12.06 6.57 1.80
N ASP A 61 -12.94 5.58 1.73
CA ASP A 61 -14.36 5.75 1.37
C ASP A 61 -15.23 5.54 2.62
N ASP A 62 -16.46 6.06 2.60
CA ASP A 62 -17.46 5.94 3.67
C ASP A 62 -16.92 6.33 5.07
N ILE A 63 -16.34 7.52 5.15
CA ILE A 63 -15.64 7.99 6.36
C ILE A 63 -16.57 8.49 7.45
N THR A 64 -16.07 8.46 8.69
CA THR A 64 -16.62 9.13 9.87
C THR A 64 -15.47 9.80 10.62
N VAL A 65 -15.65 11.07 11.00
CA VAL A 65 -14.70 11.76 11.89
C VAL A 65 -15.07 11.47 13.33
N LEU A 66 -14.12 10.99 14.14
CA LEU A 66 -14.41 10.52 15.50
C LEU A 66 -14.63 11.65 16.51
N ASP A 67 -14.19 12.87 16.20
CA ASP A 67 -14.45 14.11 16.98
C ASP A 67 -15.24 15.10 16.12
N ASP A 68 -16.43 14.67 15.69
CA ASP A 68 -17.33 15.42 14.81
C ASP A 68 -17.81 16.75 15.41
N LEU A 69 -18.02 16.80 16.74
CA LEU A 69 -18.42 18.00 17.47
C LEU A 69 -17.40 19.15 17.36
N LYS A 70 -16.11 18.82 17.32
CA LYS A 70 -15.04 19.80 17.14
C LYS A 70 -14.84 20.20 15.67
N TYR A 71 -15.25 19.35 14.74
CA TYR A 71 -15.07 19.55 13.29
C TYR A 71 -16.39 19.35 12.50
N PRO A 72 -17.44 20.15 12.75
CA PRO A 72 -18.76 19.93 12.16
C PRO A 72 -18.75 20.03 10.62
N HIS A 73 -17.84 20.83 10.06
CA HIS A 73 -17.66 20.96 8.61
C HIS A 73 -17.19 19.67 7.92
N MET A 74 -16.60 18.73 8.67
CA MET A 74 -16.14 17.45 8.13
C MET A 74 -17.25 16.40 8.07
N SER A 75 -18.40 16.64 8.70
CA SER A 75 -19.49 15.65 8.80
C SER A 75 -20.19 15.34 7.47
N SER A 76 -20.02 16.20 6.46
CA SER A 76 -20.59 16.02 5.11
C SER A 76 -19.66 15.28 4.15
N VAL A 77 -18.40 15.08 4.52
CA VAL A 77 -17.39 14.45 3.67
C VAL A 77 -17.56 12.94 3.74
N LYS A 78 -17.83 12.31 2.59
CA LYS A 78 -17.99 10.85 2.51
C LYS A 78 -16.69 10.11 2.20
N ASN A 79 -15.83 10.69 1.38
CA ASN A 79 -14.58 10.09 0.95
C ASN A 79 -13.45 11.09 1.14
N VAL A 80 -12.25 10.62 1.45
CA VAL A 80 -11.09 11.49 1.70
C VAL A 80 -9.83 10.93 1.06
N PHE A 81 -8.96 11.85 0.59
CA PHE A 81 -7.59 11.55 0.20
C PHE A 81 -6.65 12.28 1.16
N ILE A 82 -5.81 11.51 1.86
CA ILE A 82 -4.92 11.98 2.92
C ILE A 82 -3.49 11.83 2.43
N ARG A 83 -2.73 12.93 2.51
CA ARG A 83 -1.30 12.89 2.22
C ARG A 83 -0.55 12.12 3.31
N GLY A 84 0.27 11.13 2.94
CA GLY A 84 0.97 10.26 3.90
C GLY A 84 1.82 11.02 4.92
N SER A 85 2.45 12.12 4.50
CA SER A 85 3.32 12.92 5.37
C SER A 85 2.61 13.62 6.53
N VAL A 86 1.28 13.75 6.52
CA VAL A 86 0.50 14.35 7.62
C VAL A 86 -0.11 13.31 8.58
N VAL A 87 0.03 12.02 8.26
CA VAL A 87 -0.44 10.91 9.10
C VAL A 87 0.51 10.73 10.28
N ARG A 88 -0.05 10.43 11.45
CA ARG A 88 0.69 10.02 12.65
C ARG A 88 0.55 8.52 12.89
N TYR A 89 -0.68 8.00 12.92
CA TYR A 89 -0.96 6.59 13.15
C TYR A 89 -2.03 6.06 12.20
N VAL A 90 -1.96 4.77 11.88
CA VAL A 90 -3.01 4.02 11.21
C VAL A 90 -3.33 2.81 12.09
N HIS A 91 -4.55 2.75 12.59
CA HIS A 91 -5.04 1.63 13.38
C HIS A 91 -5.64 0.59 12.44
N LEU A 92 -5.08 -0.61 12.50
CA LEU A 92 -5.52 -1.77 11.74
C LEU A 92 -6.14 -2.80 12.68
N PRO A 93 -7.21 -3.50 12.26
CA PRO A 93 -7.68 -4.67 12.99
C PRO A 93 -6.56 -5.71 13.14
N ALA A 94 -6.32 -6.22 14.35
CA ALA A 94 -5.26 -7.20 14.57
C ALA A 94 -5.40 -8.45 13.68
N ALA A 95 -6.65 -8.88 13.43
CA ALA A 95 -6.95 -10.02 12.57
C ALA A 95 -6.62 -9.80 11.08
N SER A 96 -6.47 -8.54 10.63
CA SER A 96 -6.09 -8.23 9.24
C SER A 96 -4.57 -8.15 9.04
N VAL A 97 -3.77 -8.46 10.07
CA VAL A 97 -2.31 -8.38 10.02
C VAL A 97 -1.71 -9.76 10.26
N ASP A 98 -1.14 -10.34 9.21
CA ASP A 98 -0.30 -11.54 9.31
C ASP A 98 1.09 -11.12 9.82
N THR A 99 1.28 -11.20 11.14
CA THR A 99 2.54 -10.78 11.78
C THR A 99 3.73 -11.66 11.40
N PRO A 100 3.64 -13.00 11.30
CA PRO A 100 4.75 -13.82 10.80
C PRO A 100 5.22 -13.39 9.41
N LEU A 101 4.30 -13.15 8.46
CA LEU A 101 4.65 -12.72 7.11
C LEU A 101 5.33 -11.35 7.12
N LEU A 102 4.81 -10.41 7.92
CA LEU A 102 5.36 -9.06 8.03
C LEU A 102 6.78 -9.07 8.61
N GLU A 103 7.00 -9.84 9.67
CA GLU A 103 8.32 -10.00 10.27
C GLU A 103 9.34 -10.59 9.28
N ASP A 104 8.93 -11.61 8.52
CA ASP A 104 9.79 -12.26 7.52
C ASP A 104 10.16 -11.28 6.39
N ALA A 105 9.20 -10.48 5.93
CA ALA A 105 9.43 -9.42 4.94
C ALA A 105 10.41 -8.36 5.48
N THR A 106 10.22 -7.89 6.72
CA THR A 106 11.11 -6.90 7.37
C THR A 106 12.54 -7.44 7.51
N ARG A 107 12.72 -8.72 7.91
CA ARG A 107 14.06 -9.33 8.00
C ARG A 107 14.78 -9.32 6.65
N ARG A 108 14.09 -9.64 5.56
CA ARG A 108 14.66 -9.64 4.21
C ARG A 108 15.02 -8.23 3.74
N GLU A 109 14.14 -7.27 3.97
CA GLU A 109 14.38 -5.86 3.60
C GLU A 109 15.58 -5.28 4.37
N ALA A 110 15.67 -5.53 5.68
CA ALA A 110 16.80 -5.07 6.50
C ALA A 110 18.14 -5.65 6.02
N ALA A 111 18.17 -6.94 5.66
CA ALA A 111 19.36 -7.58 5.09
C ALA A 111 19.78 -6.91 3.78
N GLN A 112 18.84 -6.64 2.87
CA GLN A 112 19.09 -5.94 1.61
C GLN A 112 19.60 -4.51 1.82
N ALA A 113 19.00 -3.76 2.74
CA ALA A 113 19.43 -2.40 3.09
C ALA A 113 20.88 -2.38 3.61
N SER A 114 21.23 -3.32 4.48
CA SER A 114 22.59 -3.45 5.01
C SER A 114 23.62 -3.83 3.95
N ALA A 115 23.25 -4.69 3.00
CA ALA A 115 24.13 -5.07 1.89
C ALA A 115 24.40 -3.88 0.96
N LYS A 116 23.38 -3.07 0.68
CA LYS A 116 23.50 -1.85 -0.14
C LYS A 116 24.38 -0.79 0.54
N ALA A 117 24.24 -0.61 1.85
CA ALA A 117 25.05 0.33 2.63
C ALA A 117 26.54 -0.07 2.72
N ARG A 118 26.86 -1.36 2.56
CA ARG A 118 28.25 -1.86 2.55
C ARG A 118 28.95 -1.76 1.20
N GLN A 119 28.20 -1.49 0.12
CA GLN A 119 28.71 -1.42 -1.26
C GLN A 119 28.90 0.01 -1.76
N GLY A 120 28.46 1.02 -1.00
CA GLY A 120 28.73 2.44 -1.25
C GLY A 120 29.80 2.95 -0.30
#